data_AF-A0A7V3FHP1-F1
#
_entry.id   AF-A0A7V3FHP1-F1
#
_cell.length_a   1.000
_cell.length_b   1.000
_cell.length_c   1.000
_cell.angle_alpha   90.00
_cell.angle_beta   90.00
_cell.angle_gamma   90.00
#
_symmetry.space_group_name_H-M   'P 1'
#
loop_
_entity.id
_entity.type
_entity.pdbx_description
1 polymer ?
#
loop_
_entity_poly.entity_id
_entity_poly.type
_entity_poly.pdbx_seq_one_letter_code
_entity_poly.pdbx_strand_id
1 'polypeptide(L)'
;MGWRLRKATAEMTPRYPTRLWLKRLAAVVLLPMPLWAQVGVQPKPASRPLPPRLSEEKSGSLAVRDGQRLRLVTDIGNIRIRTQNTGQLSYRVRVEADPREPDARKYLSQFVLSARSTPDGVQIIARVPWREFRGRLWVSFEVITPRHFHLDVTTHAGNITTESIDGRVSLVTAGGNLTAGHVGGSARLETQGGHVTVQDVAGDLTASSLGGHITVGKVQGEAQVHTGGGHIRVASVGGLARLETGGGNISVQRAGANVVATTQGGRIDLGETSGSIRARTGGGSIGILRVIGPTDLETAGGSICLTKVQGSVRASTFNGTITAWFIPDGKLQGPSQLESTSGDIVVFLPRELALTIDATIEAPHEHRIDADPAIPLKLSYAGSSSANRVLRAEGSLNGGGEILRLKTGTGDIRLRFSDATPWEASSGYEIARRQIEKNLWVQQEIIERESERLQKLQEELIERKQREHRREVSRMVDWQRKLSGFFSGRIRVDYAEQKQRLVSSLQPAYPSLARLQHIEGPVRLEVEISREGGVESVKVLSGHPLLAPAAEAAVRQWRFLPYALDGKPFPVVTIIDVAFRLN
;
A
#
# COMPACT_ATOMS: atom_id res chain seq x y z
N MET A 1 34.68 -7.97 -84.81
CA MET A 1 35.78 -8.10 -83.83
C MET A 1 35.28 -8.95 -82.65
N GLY A 2 36.08 -9.63 -81.82
CA GLY A 2 37.54 -9.83 -81.82
C GLY A 2 38.19 -9.41 -80.49
N TRP A 3 39.08 -10.17 -79.84
CA TRP A 3 39.65 -11.50 -80.13
C TRP A 3 40.09 -12.18 -78.80
N ARG A 4 39.69 -13.44 -78.54
CA ARG A 4 40.39 -14.53 -77.78
C ARG A 4 40.82 -14.26 -76.28
N LEU A 5 41.13 -15.22 -75.39
CA LEU A 5 41.69 -16.59 -75.49
C LEU A 5 41.19 -17.61 -74.41
N ARG A 6 41.01 -18.87 -74.84
CA ARG A 6 41.43 -20.19 -74.25
C ARG A 6 41.23 -20.49 -72.74
N LYS A 7 40.46 -21.55 -72.40
CA LYS A 7 40.85 -22.95 -72.01
C LYS A 7 41.59 -23.10 -70.65
N ALA A 8 41.52 -24.20 -69.88
CA ALA A 8 40.56 -25.31 -69.70
C ALA A 8 41.12 -26.26 -68.59
N THR A 9 40.23 -26.94 -67.83
CA THR A 9 40.43 -28.24 -67.13
C THR A 9 41.55 -28.48 -66.08
N ALA A 10 41.15 -29.14 -64.98
CA ALA A 10 41.78 -30.31 -64.32
C ALA A 10 42.19 -30.18 -62.82
N GLU A 11 41.39 -30.87 -61.98
CA GLU A 11 41.78 -31.88 -60.97
C GLU A 11 42.71 -31.61 -59.74
N MET A 12 42.45 -32.47 -58.73
CA MET A 12 43.34 -32.98 -57.66
C MET A 12 43.70 -32.10 -56.44
N THR A 13 42.98 -32.39 -55.35
CA THR A 13 43.55 -32.58 -53.99
C THR A 13 44.66 -33.66 -54.04
N PRO A 14 45.66 -33.77 -53.11
CA PRO A 14 45.44 -33.88 -51.64
C PRO A 14 46.62 -33.48 -50.69
N ARG A 15 46.49 -33.88 -49.41
CA ARG A 15 47.53 -34.16 -48.37
C ARG A 15 47.87 -33.09 -47.29
N TYR A 16 47.40 -33.40 -46.07
CA TYR A 16 48.05 -33.20 -44.76
C TYR A 16 49.49 -33.80 -44.72
N PRO A 17 50.43 -33.48 -43.77
CA PRO A 17 50.17 -33.45 -42.30
C PRO A 17 51.13 -32.60 -41.39
N THR A 18 51.11 -32.93 -40.08
CA THR A 18 52.17 -32.78 -39.03
C THR A 18 52.40 -31.45 -38.26
N ARG A 19 51.83 -31.42 -37.03
CA ARG A 19 52.47 -31.31 -35.69
C ARG A 19 53.58 -30.27 -35.34
N LEU A 20 53.42 -29.74 -34.09
CA LEU A 20 54.38 -29.26 -33.06
C LEU A 20 54.66 -27.74 -32.86
N TRP A 21 54.14 -27.22 -31.74
CA TRP A 21 54.76 -26.36 -30.69
C TRP A 21 55.89 -25.36 -31.05
N LEU A 22 55.67 -24.04 -30.87
CA LEU A 22 56.19 -23.17 -29.77
C LEU A 22 56.14 -21.64 -30.03
N LYS A 23 55.87 -20.89 -28.95
CA LYS A 23 56.31 -19.49 -28.60
C LYS A 23 55.94 -18.28 -29.49
N ARG A 24 55.11 -17.39 -28.90
CA ARG A 24 55.32 -15.93 -28.69
C ARG A 24 56.11 -15.16 -29.77
N LEU A 25 55.55 -14.17 -30.49
CA LEU A 25 55.29 -12.79 -29.99
C LEU A 25 54.63 -11.88 -31.05
N ALA A 26 53.99 -10.79 -30.56
CA ALA A 26 53.78 -9.48 -31.20
C ALA A 26 52.70 -9.25 -32.30
N ALA A 27 52.18 -8.00 -32.26
CA ALA A 27 51.55 -7.21 -33.33
C ALA A 27 50.16 -7.61 -33.89
N VAL A 28 49.14 -7.09 -33.20
CA VAL A 28 47.93 -6.41 -33.75
C VAL A 28 47.78 -6.36 -35.28
N VAL A 29 46.70 -7.00 -35.78
CA VAL A 29 45.83 -6.38 -36.80
C VAL A 29 44.38 -6.50 -36.32
N LEU A 30 43.76 -5.37 -36.05
CA LEU A 30 42.33 -5.25 -35.78
C LEU A 30 41.53 -5.30 -37.08
N LEU A 31 40.51 -6.15 -37.15
CA LEU A 31 39.30 -5.86 -37.91
C LEU A 31 38.08 -6.03 -36.99
N PRO A 32 37.12 -5.10 -37.00
CA PRO A 32 36.15 -4.96 -35.91
C PRO A 32 34.98 -5.92 -36.04
N MET A 33 34.59 -6.56 -34.92
CA MET A 33 33.24 -7.10 -34.80
C MET A 33 32.23 -5.97 -34.55
N PRO A 34 31.01 -6.04 -35.13
CA PRO A 34 30.04 -4.95 -35.05
C PRO A 34 29.48 -4.74 -33.64
N LEU A 35 29.32 -3.46 -33.29
CA LEU A 35 29.16 -2.97 -31.92
C LEU A 35 27.71 -3.09 -31.37
N TRP A 36 27.14 -4.29 -31.38
CA TRP A 36 25.81 -4.54 -30.76
C TRP A 36 25.64 -5.92 -30.11
N ALA A 37 26.52 -6.88 -30.38
CA ALA A 37 26.41 -8.26 -29.86
C ALA A 37 27.01 -8.51 -28.45
N GLN A 38 27.42 -7.45 -27.72
CA GLN A 38 28.04 -7.57 -26.39
C GLN A 38 27.36 -6.75 -25.28
N VAL A 39 26.12 -6.30 -25.46
CA VAL A 39 25.29 -5.81 -24.34
C VAL A 39 24.71 -7.00 -23.58
N GLY A 40 25.59 -7.81 -22.99
CA GLY A 40 25.21 -8.62 -21.85
C GLY A 40 24.79 -7.66 -20.74
N VAL A 41 23.52 -7.71 -20.34
CA VAL A 41 22.98 -6.86 -19.28
C VAL A 41 23.79 -7.13 -18.02
N GLN A 42 24.71 -6.22 -17.67
CA GLN A 42 25.35 -6.27 -16.37
C GLN A 42 24.23 -6.19 -15.33
N PRO A 43 24.15 -7.12 -14.36
CA PRO A 43 23.24 -6.95 -13.24
C PRO A 43 23.58 -5.63 -12.58
N LYS A 44 22.62 -4.70 -12.61
CA LYS A 44 22.69 -3.37 -12.01
C LYS A 44 23.36 -3.52 -10.63
N PRO A 45 24.51 -2.86 -10.37
CA PRO A 45 25.34 -3.19 -9.21
C PRO A 45 24.48 -3.20 -7.97
N ALA A 46 24.48 -4.35 -7.28
CA ALA A 46 23.64 -4.57 -6.10
C ALA A 46 23.79 -3.36 -5.18
N SER A 47 22.66 -2.74 -4.82
CA SER A 47 22.62 -1.46 -4.11
C SER A 47 23.63 -1.48 -2.97
N ARG A 48 24.70 -0.69 -3.13
CA ARG A 48 25.83 -0.64 -2.19
C ARG A 48 25.23 -0.55 -0.78
N PRO A 49 25.51 -1.51 0.13
CA PRO A 49 24.86 -1.52 1.43
C PRO A 49 25.07 -0.15 2.05
N LEU A 50 23.96 0.49 2.45
CA LEU A 50 24.01 1.81 3.07
C LEU A 50 25.01 1.73 4.22
N PRO A 51 25.92 2.72 4.37
CA PRO A 51 26.82 2.72 5.51
C PRO A 51 25.98 2.61 6.79
N PRO A 52 26.41 1.84 7.80
CA PRO A 52 25.60 1.56 8.98
C PRO A 52 25.17 2.88 9.60
N ARG A 53 23.87 3.20 9.46
CA ARG A 53 23.32 4.46 9.93
C ARG A 53 23.50 4.54 11.43
N LEU A 54 23.95 5.69 11.93
CA LEU A 54 24.02 5.89 13.37
C LEU A 54 22.58 5.98 13.87
N SER A 55 22.13 4.94 14.58
CA SER A 55 20.74 4.84 15.02
C SER A 55 20.60 4.74 16.53
N GLU A 56 19.73 5.56 17.10
CA GLU A 56 19.31 5.51 18.49
C GLU A 56 17.87 4.99 18.55
N GLU A 57 17.58 4.06 19.45
CA GLU A 57 16.23 3.54 19.70
C GLU A 57 15.78 3.95 21.10
N LYS A 58 14.63 4.65 21.17
CA LYS A 58 13.96 5.00 22.43
C LYS A 58 12.64 4.24 22.48
N SER A 59 12.49 3.35 23.44
CA SER A 59 11.28 2.55 23.63
C SER A 59 10.71 2.70 25.03
N GLY A 60 9.45 2.34 25.20
CA GLY A 60 8.76 2.37 26.49
C GLY A 60 7.40 1.68 26.43
N SER A 61 6.84 1.40 27.60
CA SER A 61 5.48 0.87 27.76
C SER A 61 4.76 1.66 28.84
N LEU A 62 3.45 1.86 28.64
CA LEU A 62 2.56 2.57 29.54
C LEU A 62 1.30 1.73 29.71
N ALA A 63 0.87 1.51 30.95
CA ALA A 63 -0.43 0.90 31.23
C ALA A 63 -1.55 1.87 30.81
N VAL A 64 -2.59 1.35 30.17
CA VAL A 64 -3.70 2.13 29.62
C VAL A 64 -5.04 1.45 29.87
N ARG A 65 -6.12 2.20 29.77
CA ARG A 65 -7.51 1.72 29.87
C ARG A 65 -8.22 1.93 28.54
N ASP A 66 -9.13 1.02 28.20
CA ASP A 66 -9.97 1.18 27.00
C ASP A 66 -10.78 2.48 27.06
N GLY A 67 -11.04 3.07 25.90
CA GLY A 67 -11.70 4.38 25.75
C GLY A 67 -10.78 5.59 25.98
N GLN A 68 -9.50 5.40 26.32
CA GLN A 68 -8.53 6.50 26.41
C GLN A 68 -8.02 6.97 25.03
N ARG A 69 -7.30 8.10 25.02
CA ARG A 69 -6.73 8.71 23.81
C ARG A 69 -5.20 8.59 23.77
N LEU A 70 -4.66 8.22 22.62
CA LEU A 70 -3.27 8.48 22.25
C LEU A 70 -3.20 9.83 21.54
N ARG A 71 -2.47 10.79 22.11
CA ARG A 71 -2.09 12.03 21.44
C ARG A 71 -0.61 11.98 21.06
N LEU A 72 -0.31 11.77 19.78
CA LEU A 72 1.07 11.75 19.26
C LEU A 72 1.32 12.99 18.40
N VAL A 73 2.30 13.81 18.81
CA VAL A 73 2.69 15.03 18.08
C VAL A 73 4.19 14.94 17.76
N THR A 74 4.53 15.07 16.48
CA THR A 74 5.92 15.15 16.05
C THR A 74 6.15 16.16 14.93
N ASP A 75 7.35 16.72 14.84
CA ASP A 75 7.74 17.55 13.71
C ASP A 75 8.04 16.70 12.47
N ILE A 76 8.72 15.55 12.64
CA ILE A 76 9.10 14.67 11.53
C ILE A 76 9.00 13.20 11.93
N GLY A 77 8.65 12.35 10.96
CA GLY A 77 8.81 10.91 11.04
C GLY A 77 7.66 10.13 10.42
N ASN A 78 7.96 8.93 9.94
CA ASN A 78 6.94 7.98 9.54
C ASN A 78 6.33 7.36 10.80
N ILE A 79 5.02 7.35 10.90
CA ILE A 79 4.28 6.84 12.06
C ILE A 79 3.51 5.60 11.63
N ARG A 80 3.83 4.46 12.24
CA ARG A 80 3.10 3.21 12.09
C ARG A 80 2.43 2.86 13.41
N ILE A 81 1.11 2.90 13.44
CA ILE A 81 0.30 2.50 14.58
C ILE A 81 -0.28 1.12 14.29
N ARG A 82 0.04 0.18 15.16
CA ARG A 82 -0.45 -1.19 15.15
C ARG A 82 -1.41 -1.41 16.31
N THR A 83 -2.31 -2.37 16.17
CA THR A 83 -3.33 -2.65 17.17
C THR A 83 -3.15 -4.02 17.83
N GLN A 84 -3.44 -4.08 19.12
CA GLN A 84 -3.39 -5.29 19.93
C GLN A 84 -4.55 -5.32 20.94
N ASN A 85 -4.83 -6.51 21.47
CA ASN A 85 -5.88 -6.69 22.49
C ASN A 85 -5.23 -6.81 23.88
N THR A 86 -4.52 -5.77 24.31
CA THR A 86 -3.84 -5.74 25.63
C THR A 86 -3.99 -4.36 26.26
N GLY A 87 -4.14 -4.27 27.58
CA GLY A 87 -4.21 -3.00 28.36
C GLY A 87 -2.87 -2.24 28.50
N GLN A 88 -1.99 -2.34 27.50
CA GLN A 88 -0.71 -1.64 27.45
C GLN A 88 -0.50 -0.99 26.08
N LEU A 89 0.01 0.24 26.12
CA LEU A 89 0.50 0.96 24.95
C LEU A 89 2.03 0.90 24.98
N SER A 90 2.63 0.30 23.95
CA SER A 90 4.08 0.29 23.78
C SER A 90 4.48 1.15 22.60
N TYR A 91 5.62 1.82 22.71
CA TYR A 91 6.19 2.61 21.62
C TYR A 91 7.66 2.27 21.43
N ARG A 92 8.09 2.32 20.17
CA ARG A 92 9.47 2.25 19.72
C ARG A 92 9.69 3.42 18.76
N VAL A 93 10.65 4.27 19.07
CA VAL A 93 11.07 5.38 18.20
C VAL A 93 12.51 5.13 17.79
N ARG A 94 12.73 4.91 16.49
CA ARG A 94 14.05 4.77 15.91
C ARG A 94 14.42 6.07 15.19
N VAL A 95 15.52 6.66 15.60
CA VAL A 95 16.10 7.86 14.99
C VAL A 95 17.40 7.46 14.31
N GLU A 96 17.55 7.76 13.03
CA GLU A 96 18.75 7.46 12.25
C GLU A 96 19.35 8.76 11.66
N ALA A 97 20.67 8.89 11.70
CA ALA A 97 21.42 9.96 11.02
C ALA A 97 22.47 9.38 10.06
N ASP A 98 22.87 10.15 9.03
CA ASP A 98 23.95 9.73 8.13
C ASP A 98 25.31 9.77 8.87
N PRO A 99 26.04 8.65 8.99
CA PRO A 99 27.30 8.59 9.72
C PRO A 99 28.44 9.39 9.06
N ARG A 100 28.25 9.89 7.83
CA ARG A 100 29.20 10.78 7.14
C ARG A 100 29.12 12.23 7.62
N GLU A 101 28.02 12.62 8.27
CA GLU A 101 27.86 13.98 8.76
C GLU A 101 28.59 14.13 10.11
N PRO A 102 29.53 15.07 10.27
CA PRO A 102 30.33 15.19 11.49
C PRO A 102 29.47 15.49 12.74
N ASP A 103 28.34 16.17 12.55
CA ASP A 103 27.38 16.49 13.62
C ASP A 103 26.34 15.38 13.90
N ALA A 104 26.40 14.20 13.25
CA ALA A 104 25.36 13.17 13.38
C ALA A 104 25.01 12.78 14.83
N ARG A 105 26.01 12.75 15.74
CA ARG A 105 25.80 12.49 17.18
C ARG A 105 25.07 13.63 17.90
N LYS A 106 25.32 14.88 17.50
CA LYS A 106 24.68 16.09 18.03
C LYS A 106 23.20 16.14 17.61
N TYR A 107 22.91 15.72 16.38
CA TYR A 107 21.53 15.65 15.88
C TYR A 107 20.68 14.61 16.62
N LEU A 108 21.27 13.46 16.97
CA LEU A 108 20.61 12.43 17.77
C LEU A 108 20.34 12.91 19.21
N SER A 109 21.31 13.56 19.86
CA SER A 109 21.13 14.05 21.24
C SER A 109 20.13 15.22 21.34
N GLN A 110 19.94 15.99 20.27
CA GLN A 110 18.91 17.03 20.17
C GLN A 110 17.49 16.49 19.94
N PHE A 111 17.30 15.18 19.70
CA PHE A 111 15.98 14.56 19.58
C PHE A 111 15.33 14.33 20.96
N VAL A 112 14.37 15.20 21.30
CA VAL A 112 13.63 15.15 22.56
C VAL A 112 12.33 14.36 22.39
N LEU A 113 12.23 13.23 23.09
CA LEU A 113 11.03 12.41 23.20
C LEU A 113 10.49 12.48 24.63
N SER A 114 9.22 12.89 24.79
CA SER A 114 8.49 12.89 26.05
C SER A 114 7.22 12.07 25.89
N ALA A 115 7.19 10.86 26.45
CA ALA A 115 5.99 10.07 26.64
C ALA A 115 5.50 10.21 28.09
N ARG A 116 4.23 10.56 28.29
CA ARG A 116 3.61 10.72 29.62
C ARG A 116 2.21 10.13 29.60
N SER A 117 1.80 9.49 30.70
CA SER A 117 0.39 9.17 30.94
C SER A 117 -0.32 10.41 31.49
N THR A 118 -1.53 10.66 31.01
CA THR A 118 -2.45 11.71 31.45
C THR A 118 -3.77 11.03 31.87
N PRO A 119 -4.66 11.72 32.61
CA PRO A 119 -5.98 11.16 32.94
C PRO A 119 -6.76 10.71 31.69
N ASP A 120 -6.65 11.46 30.60
CA ASP A 120 -7.30 11.19 29.31
C ASP A 120 -6.62 10.07 28.48
N GLY A 121 -5.42 9.60 28.88
CA GLY A 121 -4.70 8.53 28.19
C GLY A 121 -3.18 8.70 28.15
N VAL A 122 -2.63 8.81 26.94
CA VAL A 122 -1.18 8.86 26.70
C VAL A 122 -0.84 10.00 25.75
N GLN A 123 0.14 10.81 26.13
CA GLN A 123 0.70 11.86 25.30
C GLN A 123 2.15 11.53 24.93
N ILE A 124 2.44 11.46 23.63
CA ILE A 124 3.79 11.30 23.08
C ILE A 124 4.13 12.56 22.28
N ILE A 125 5.10 13.32 22.76
CA ILE A 125 5.63 14.49 22.05
C ILE A 125 7.07 14.20 21.65
N ALA A 126 7.35 14.29 20.35
CA ALA A 126 8.70 14.24 19.81
C ALA A 126 9.02 15.54 19.10
N ARG A 127 10.05 16.26 19.55
CA ARG A 127 10.46 17.54 18.96
C ARG A 127 11.84 17.45 18.33
N VAL A 128 11.98 18.10 17.18
CA VAL A 128 13.23 18.23 16.43
C VAL A 128 13.37 19.70 16.02
N PRO A 129 14.52 20.37 16.25
CA PRO A 129 14.76 21.73 15.75
C PRO A 129 14.84 21.82 14.21
N TRP A 130 13.70 21.61 13.52
CA TRP A 130 13.57 21.29 12.10
C TRP A 130 14.23 22.26 11.10
N ARG A 131 14.52 23.50 11.53
CA ARG A 131 15.26 24.49 10.74
C ARG A 131 16.71 24.09 10.45
N GLU A 132 17.34 23.26 11.29
CA GLU A 132 18.77 22.91 11.19
C GLU A 132 19.03 21.58 10.43
N PHE A 133 18.02 20.72 10.20
CA PHE A 133 18.24 19.29 9.87
C PHE A 133 17.62 18.79 8.55
N ARG A 134 17.36 19.66 7.57
CA ARG A 134 16.75 19.25 6.29
C ARG A 134 17.49 18.08 5.64
N GLY A 135 16.85 16.91 5.59
CA GLY A 135 17.33 15.70 4.91
C GLY A 135 18.36 14.85 5.66
N ARG A 136 18.69 15.17 6.92
CA ARG A 136 19.82 14.55 7.66
C ARG A 136 19.42 13.57 8.77
N LEU A 137 18.13 13.53 9.12
CA LEU A 137 17.53 12.68 10.14
C LEU A 137 16.35 11.90 9.56
N TRP A 138 16.28 10.60 9.85
CA TRP A 138 15.11 9.76 9.59
C TRP A 138 14.53 9.28 10.92
N VAL A 139 13.26 9.60 11.18
CA VAL A 139 12.55 9.16 12.37
C VAL A 139 11.46 8.16 11.97
N SER A 140 11.38 7.05 12.68
CA SER A 140 10.32 6.04 12.54
C SER A 140 9.70 5.75 13.89
N PHE A 141 8.40 5.98 14.01
CA PHE A 141 7.59 5.61 15.18
C PHE A 141 6.85 4.32 14.88
N GLU A 142 7.05 3.30 15.71
CA GLU A 142 6.21 2.13 15.79
C GLU A 142 5.50 2.18 17.14
N VAL A 143 4.18 2.40 17.13
CA VAL A 143 3.36 2.46 18.35
C VAL A 143 2.34 1.33 18.28
N ILE A 144 2.19 0.58 19.36
CA ILE A 144 1.22 -0.51 19.48
C ILE A 144 0.20 -0.09 20.53
N THR A 145 -1.06 0.07 20.12
CA THR A 145 -2.17 0.55 20.96
C THR A 145 -3.24 -0.53 21.14
N PRO A 146 -4.10 -0.42 22.17
CA PRO A 146 -5.37 -1.14 22.19
C PRO A 146 -6.22 -0.81 20.95
N ARG A 147 -7.20 -1.67 20.61
CA ARG A 147 -8.19 -1.39 19.55
C ARG A 147 -9.25 -0.37 19.96
N HIS A 148 -9.72 -0.45 21.20
CA HIS A 148 -10.71 0.45 21.79
C HIS A 148 -10.05 1.77 22.26
N PHE A 149 -9.42 2.49 21.34
CA PHE A 149 -8.66 3.71 21.63
C PHE A 149 -9.02 4.84 20.67
N HIS A 150 -8.91 6.08 21.15
CA HIS A 150 -8.99 7.26 20.29
C HIS A 150 -7.58 7.66 19.83
N LEU A 151 -7.40 7.93 18.54
CA LEU A 151 -6.13 8.37 17.98
C LEU A 151 -6.20 9.86 17.59
N ASP A 152 -5.24 10.63 18.09
CA ASP A 152 -4.99 12.03 17.73
C ASP A 152 -3.52 12.17 17.35
N VAL A 153 -3.22 12.12 16.05
CA VAL A 153 -1.87 11.99 15.51
C VAL A 153 -1.59 13.16 14.59
N THR A 154 -0.59 13.96 14.94
CA THR A 154 -0.13 15.10 14.13
C THR A 154 1.35 14.95 13.82
N THR A 155 1.71 14.99 12.54
CA THR A 155 3.10 15.14 12.06
C THR A 155 3.21 16.36 11.14
N HIS A 156 4.37 17.02 11.07
CA HIS A 156 4.59 18.02 10.01
C HIS A 156 5.15 17.35 8.75
N ALA A 157 5.94 16.28 8.86
CA ALA A 157 6.38 15.51 7.69
C ALA A 157 6.52 14.01 7.98
N GLY A 158 6.01 13.19 7.06
CA GLY A 158 6.05 11.73 7.10
C GLY A 158 4.70 11.09 6.82
N ASN A 159 4.73 9.81 6.48
CA ASN A 159 3.52 9.01 6.27
C ASN A 159 2.93 8.59 7.63
N ILE A 160 1.60 8.60 7.74
CA ILE A 160 0.90 7.99 8.88
C ILE A 160 0.15 6.76 8.38
N THR A 161 0.45 5.60 8.97
CA THR A 161 -0.25 4.34 8.71
C THR A 161 -0.84 3.83 10.02
N THR A 162 -2.15 3.60 10.05
CA THR A 162 -2.89 3.02 11.17
C THR A 162 -3.53 1.71 10.73
N GLU A 163 -3.42 0.68 11.58
CA GLU A 163 -4.28 -0.52 11.50
C GLU A 163 -5.72 -0.18 11.93
N SER A 164 -6.60 -1.18 12.07
CA SER A 164 -8.02 -0.96 12.37
C SER A 164 -8.26 -0.60 13.84
N ILE A 165 -9.04 0.45 14.09
CA ILE A 165 -9.28 1.06 15.41
C ILE A 165 -10.77 1.22 15.62
N ASP A 166 -11.31 0.79 16.76
CA ASP A 166 -12.75 0.86 17.01
C ASP A 166 -13.22 2.26 17.47
N GLY A 167 -12.29 3.11 17.90
CA GLY A 167 -12.57 4.48 18.34
C GLY A 167 -12.53 5.54 17.22
N ARG A 168 -12.51 6.81 17.65
CA ARG A 168 -12.32 7.97 16.76
C ARG A 168 -10.85 8.10 16.34
N VAL A 169 -10.62 8.40 15.07
CA VAL A 169 -9.28 8.59 14.48
C VAL A 169 -9.16 10.01 13.91
N SER A 170 -8.08 10.71 14.27
CA SER A 170 -7.71 12.03 13.74
C SER A 170 -6.24 12.01 13.33
N LEU A 171 -5.96 12.00 12.02
CA LEU A 171 -4.61 11.94 11.45
C LEU A 171 -4.35 13.19 10.62
N VAL A 172 -3.35 13.98 11.01
CA VAL A 172 -2.97 15.23 10.34
C VAL A 172 -1.50 15.17 9.96
N THR A 173 -1.18 15.40 8.68
CA THR A 173 0.20 15.55 8.20
C THR A 173 0.33 16.78 7.32
N ALA A 174 1.38 17.61 7.48
CA ALA A 174 1.63 18.66 6.49
C ALA A 174 2.32 18.12 5.21
N GLY A 175 2.86 16.90 5.23
CA GLY A 175 3.44 16.27 4.05
C GLY A 175 3.67 14.78 4.21
N GLY A 176 2.93 13.97 3.45
CA GLY A 176 3.01 12.51 3.46
C GLY A 176 1.65 11.87 3.23
N ASN A 177 1.65 10.58 2.94
CA ASN A 177 0.45 9.79 2.72
C ASN A 177 -0.19 9.42 4.06
N LEU A 178 -1.52 9.41 4.08
CA LEU A 178 -2.33 8.93 5.19
C LEU A 178 -2.98 7.61 4.80
N THR A 179 -2.87 6.61 5.68
CA THR A 179 -3.51 5.31 5.49
C THR A 179 -4.16 4.87 6.79
N ALA A 180 -5.46 4.60 6.75
CA ALA A 180 -6.22 4.04 7.86
C ALA A 180 -6.91 2.74 7.45
N GLY A 181 -6.92 1.79 8.39
CA GLY A 181 -7.72 0.58 8.28
C GLY A 181 -9.21 0.84 8.47
N HIS A 182 -9.91 -0.13 9.05
CA HIS A 182 -11.31 0.07 9.46
C HIS A 182 -11.37 0.96 10.72
N VAL A 183 -12.25 1.96 10.73
CA VAL A 183 -12.48 2.90 11.83
C VAL A 183 -13.90 2.71 12.39
N GLY A 184 -14.01 2.24 13.63
CA GLY A 184 -15.30 2.01 14.30
C GLY A 184 -16.01 3.29 14.76
N GLY A 185 -15.27 4.39 14.93
CA GLY A 185 -15.82 5.73 15.20
C GLY A 185 -15.86 6.63 13.97
N SER A 186 -15.79 7.93 14.21
CA SER A 186 -15.59 8.95 13.17
C SER A 186 -14.11 9.09 12.79
N ALA A 187 -13.82 9.46 11.54
CA ALA A 187 -12.47 9.61 11.02
C ALA A 187 -12.22 11.03 10.47
N ARG A 188 -11.11 11.66 10.86
CA ARG A 188 -10.59 12.91 10.27
C ARG A 188 -9.19 12.65 9.71
N LEU A 189 -8.98 12.90 8.42
CA LEU A 189 -7.70 12.69 7.74
C LEU A 189 -7.33 13.92 6.90
N GLU A 190 -6.26 14.61 7.24
CA GLU A 190 -5.86 15.84 6.56
C GLU A 190 -4.38 15.81 6.17
N THR A 191 -4.13 15.93 4.87
CA THR A 191 -2.78 16.06 4.29
C THR A 191 -2.72 17.28 3.37
N GLN A 192 -1.53 17.85 3.14
CA GLN A 192 -1.37 18.87 2.10
C GLN A 192 -1.04 18.21 0.76
N GLY A 193 0.02 17.39 0.69
CA GLY A 193 0.52 16.84 -0.57
C GLY A 193 0.23 15.36 -0.85
N GLY A 194 -0.13 14.57 0.17
CA GLY A 194 -0.16 13.10 0.04
C GLY A 194 -1.50 12.50 -0.37
N HIS A 195 -1.48 11.20 -0.67
CA HIS A 195 -2.68 10.41 -0.85
C HIS A 195 -3.34 10.08 0.49
N VAL A 196 -4.67 10.01 0.49
CA VAL A 196 -5.45 9.57 1.65
C VAL A 196 -6.16 8.27 1.28
N THR A 197 -5.90 7.20 2.02
CA THR A 197 -6.56 5.91 1.84
C THR A 197 -7.21 5.49 3.15
N VAL A 198 -8.51 5.22 3.11
CA VAL A 198 -9.28 4.69 4.24
C VAL A 198 -10.02 3.45 3.78
N GLN A 199 -9.99 2.37 4.56
CA GLN A 199 -10.80 1.19 4.28
C GLN A 199 -12.26 1.48 4.57
N ASP A 200 -12.74 1.30 5.80
CA ASP A 200 -14.13 1.57 6.16
C ASP A 200 -14.24 2.48 7.37
N VAL A 201 -15.35 3.22 7.49
CA VAL A 201 -15.68 4.12 8.60
C VAL A 201 -17.12 3.86 9.03
N ALA A 202 -17.32 3.47 10.29
CA ALA A 202 -18.65 3.20 10.84
C ALA A 202 -19.38 4.46 11.35
N GLY A 203 -18.64 5.54 11.63
CA GLY A 203 -19.20 6.89 11.83
C GLY A 203 -19.04 7.78 10.60
N ASP A 204 -18.87 9.08 10.84
CA ASP A 204 -18.64 10.09 9.81
C ASP A 204 -17.17 10.20 9.40
N LEU A 205 -16.92 10.56 8.13
CA LEU A 205 -15.59 10.80 7.56
C LEU A 205 -15.42 12.26 7.13
N THR A 206 -14.30 12.86 7.51
CA THR A 206 -13.75 14.09 6.90
C THR A 206 -12.37 13.81 6.34
N ALA A 207 -12.18 13.94 5.03
CA ALA A 207 -10.89 13.69 4.36
C ALA A 207 -10.50 14.84 3.42
N SER A 208 -9.30 15.39 3.62
CA SER A 208 -8.80 16.57 2.88
C SER A 208 -7.37 16.35 2.35
N SER A 209 -7.12 16.65 1.07
CA SER A 209 -5.78 16.65 0.46
C SER A 209 -5.62 17.71 -0.63
N LEU A 210 -4.65 18.64 -0.58
CA LEU A 210 -4.53 19.63 -1.66
C LEU A 210 -4.13 19.01 -3.01
N GLY A 211 -3.26 17.99 -3.02
CA GLY A 211 -2.73 17.43 -4.28
C GLY A 211 -3.05 15.96 -4.56
N GLY A 212 -3.27 15.15 -3.53
CA GLY A 212 -3.31 13.69 -3.68
C GLY A 212 -4.70 13.11 -3.89
N HIS A 213 -4.76 11.99 -4.61
CA HIS A 213 -5.94 11.11 -4.67
C HIS A 213 -6.46 10.74 -3.26
N ILE A 214 -7.78 10.67 -3.13
CA ILE A 214 -8.46 10.19 -1.93
C ILE A 214 -9.29 8.96 -2.30
N THR A 215 -8.99 7.84 -1.64
CA THR A 215 -9.69 6.56 -1.81
C THR A 215 -10.34 6.15 -0.48
N VAL A 216 -11.63 5.89 -0.53
CA VAL A 216 -12.46 5.51 0.62
C VAL A 216 -13.27 4.26 0.24
N GLY A 217 -13.31 3.26 1.11
CA GLY A 217 -14.23 2.13 1.00
C GLY A 217 -15.64 2.51 1.45
N LYS A 218 -16.15 1.88 2.51
CA LYS A 218 -17.52 2.08 3.02
C LYS A 218 -17.54 3.09 4.17
N VAL A 219 -18.33 4.15 4.03
CA VAL A 219 -18.72 5.05 5.12
C VAL A 219 -20.18 4.79 5.47
N GLN A 220 -20.50 4.56 6.75
CA GLN A 220 -21.89 4.39 7.19
C GLN A 220 -22.58 5.73 7.49
N GLY A 221 -21.84 6.70 8.08
CA GLY A 221 -22.32 8.06 8.36
C GLY A 221 -22.21 9.02 7.16
N GLU A 222 -22.01 10.31 7.44
CA GLU A 222 -21.70 11.32 6.41
C GLU A 222 -20.26 11.18 5.90
N ALA A 223 -20.03 11.51 4.63
CA ALA A 223 -18.70 11.59 4.04
C ALA A 223 -18.46 12.98 3.46
N GLN A 224 -17.49 13.70 4.00
CA GLN A 224 -17.02 15.00 3.50
C GLN A 224 -15.59 14.82 2.97
N VAL A 225 -15.42 14.89 1.65
CA VAL A 225 -14.14 14.60 0.98
C VAL A 225 -13.78 15.73 0.04
N HIS A 226 -12.62 16.35 0.26
CA HIS A 226 -12.14 17.48 -0.51
C HIS A 226 -10.72 17.25 -1.04
N THR A 227 -10.47 17.57 -2.32
CA THR A 227 -9.09 17.66 -2.84
C THR A 227 -8.86 18.79 -3.85
N GLY A 228 -7.66 19.37 -3.88
CA GLY A 228 -7.34 20.42 -4.85
C GLY A 228 -7.08 19.90 -6.28
N GLY A 229 -6.56 18.68 -6.43
CA GLY A 229 -6.22 18.11 -7.75
C GLY A 229 -6.42 16.60 -7.90
N GLY A 230 -6.61 15.87 -6.81
CA GLY A 230 -6.71 14.42 -6.83
C GLY A 230 -8.05 13.90 -7.37
N HIS A 231 -8.04 12.65 -7.82
CA HIS A 231 -9.27 11.86 -7.97
C HIS A 231 -9.86 11.52 -6.60
N ILE A 232 -11.20 11.55 -6.51
CA ILE A 232 -11.95 11.03 -5.37
C ILE A 232 -12.60 9.72 -5.79
N ARG A 233 -12.35 8.64 -5.03
CA ARG A 233 -13.06 7.36 -5.19
C ARG A 233 -13.70 6.97 -3.86
N VAL A 234 -15.00 6.72 -3.88
CA VAL A 234 -15.76 6.25 -2.70
C VAL A 234 -16.56 5.00 -3.07
N ALA A 235 -16.38 3.89 -2.36
CA ALA A 235 -17.09 2.66 -2.67
C ALA A 235 -18.57 2.73 -2.22
N SER A 236 -18.83 3.17 -0.99
CA SER A 236 -20.21 3.34 -0.52
C SER A 236 -20.32 4.40 0.57
N VAL A 237 -21.38 5.22 0.54
CA VAL A 237 -21.77 6.12 1.64
C VAL A 237 -23.20 5.81 2.07
N GLY A 238 -23.44 5.64 3.37
CA GLY A 238 -24.77 5.47 3.94
C GLY A 238 -25.51 6.80 4.10
N GLY A 239 -24.86 7.79 4.69
CA GLY A 239 -25.36 9.16 4.85
C GLY A 239 -25.07 10.08 3.66
N LEU A 240 -25.05 11.38 3.94
CA LEU A 240 -24.79 12.44 2.94
C LEU A 240 -23.33 12.43 2.49
N ALA A 241 -23.12 12.36 1.17
CA ALA A 241 -21.80 12.48 0.55
C ALA A 241 -21.60 13.90 -0.02
N ARG A 242 -20.62 14.65 0.50
CA ARG A 242 -20.13 15.91 -0.08
C ARG A 242 -18.72 15.68 -0.62
N LEU A 243 -18.55 15.71 -1.94
CA LEU A 243 -17.33 15.34 -2.64
C LEU A 243 -16.89 16.49 -3.56
N GLU A 244 -15.72 17.06 -3.33
CA GLU A 244 -15.24 18.22 -4.06
C GLU A 244 -13.80 18.01 -4.55
N THR A 245 -13.55 18.26 -5.83
CA THR A 245 -12.18 18.24 -6.38
C THR A 245 -11.93 19.43 -7.32
N GLY A 246 -10.71 19.95 -7.37
CA GLY A 246 -10.36 20.93 -8.41
C GLY A 246 -10.29 20.27 -9.79
N GLY A 247 -9.24 19.48 -10.03
CA GLY A 247 -8.98 18.89 -11.35
C GLY A 247 -9.47 17.45 -11.57
N GLY A 248 -9.77 16.70 -10.52
CA GLY A 248 -9.92 15.24 -10.63
C GLY A 248 -11.31 14.75 -11.01
N ASN A 249 -11.38 13.50 -11.48
CA ASN A 249 -12.62 12.73 -11.53
C ASN A 249 -13.15 12.41 -10.12
N ILE A 250 -14.47 12.35 -9.98
CA ILE A 250 -15.17 11.83 -8.80
C ILE A 250 -15.87 10.54 -9.19
N SER A 251 -15.68 9.45 -8.44
CA SER A 251 -16.40 8.19 -8.63
C SER A 251 -17.02 7.71 -7.32
N VAL A 252 -18.32 7.46 -7.34
CA VAL A 252 -19.09 6.90 -6.22
C VAL A 252 -19.83 5.66 -6.69
N GLN A 253 -19.52 4.49 -6.16
CA GLN A 253 -20.19 3.26 -6.58
C GLN A 253 -21.59 3.13 -5.98
N ARG A 254 -21.80 3.52 -4.71
CA ARG A 254 -23.13 3.55 -4.07
C ARG A 254 -23.32 4.71 -3.08
N ALA A 255 -24.49 5.32 -3.10
CA ALA A 255 -24.94 6.27 -2.07
C ALA A 255 -26.35 5.93 -1.58
N GLY A 256 -26.48 5.67 -0.28
CA GLY A 256 -27.75 5.37 0.40
C GLY A 256 -28.62 6.61 0.61
N ALA A 257 -28.01 7.80 0.70
CA ALA A 257 -28.71 9.07 0.84
C ALA A 257 -28.25 10.07 -0.25
N ASN A 258 -28.24 11.36 0.10
CA ASN A 258 -28.01 12.45 -0.84
C ASN A 258 -26.52 12.55 -1.25
N VAL A 259 -26.27 13.01 -2.48
CA VAL A 259 -24.92 13.22 -3.02
C VAL A 259 -24.78 14.64 -3.55
N VAL A 260 -23.72 15.33 -3.13
CA VAL A 260 -23.25 16.59 -3.69
C VAL A 260 -21.84 16.37 -4.22
N ALA A 261 -21.65 16.43 -5.54
CA ALA A 261 -20.38 16.18 -6.20
C ALA A 261 -20.00 17.37 -7.09
N THR A 262 -18.84 18.00 -6.85
CA THR A 262 -18.38 19.18 -7.60
C THR A 262 -16.94 18.99 -8.09
N THR A 263 -16.69 19.21 -9.38
CA THR A 263 -15.34 19.25 -9.95
C THR A 263 -15.17 20.41 -10.93
N GLN A 264 -13.97 20.94 -11.15
CA GLN A 264 -13.75 21.96 -12.17
C GLN A 264 -13.44 21.34 -13.54
N GLY A 265 -12.68 20.24 -13.59
CA GLY A 265 -12.23 19.62 -14.84
C GLY A 265 -12.65 18.17 -15.07
N GLY A 266 -12.92 17.40 -14.01
CA GLY A 266 -13.04 15.94 -14.12
C GLY A 266 -14.44 15.43 -14.47
N ARG A 267 -14.50 14.14 -14.82
CA ARG A 267 -15.74 13.38 -14.94
C ARG A 267 -16.33 13.08 -13.55
N ILE A 268 -17.65 13.13 -13.44
CA ILE A 268 -18.38 12.62 -12.27
C ILE A 268 -19.10 11.33 -12.69
N ASP A 269 -18.76 10.20 -12.07
CA ASP A 269 -19.39 8.90 -12.28
C ASP A 269 -20.10 8.45 -10.99
N LEU A 270 -21.42 8.40 -11.00
CA LEU A 270 -22.25 7.94 -9.89
C LEU A 270 -22.95 6.61 -10.26
N GLY A 271 -22.79 5.60 -9.41
CA GLY A 271 -23.41 4.29 -9.59
C GLY A 271 -24.86 4.26 -9.11
N GLU A 272 -25.12 3.53 -8.04
CA GLU A 272 -26.44 3.41 -7.44
C GLU A 272 -26.67 4.53 -6.41
N THR A 273 -27.66 5.39 -6.65
CA THR A 273 -27.99 6.50 -5.75
C THR A 273 -29.48 6.47 -5.38
N SER A 274 -29.79 6.57 -4.09
CA SER A 274 -31.16 6.49 -3.58
C SER A 274 -31.74 7.84 -3.14
N GLY A 275 -30.89 8.75 -2.64
CA GLY A 275 -31.29 10.12 -2.27
C GLY A 275 -31.26 11.11 -3.44
N SER A 276 -31.30 12.41 -3.11
CA SER A 276 -31.17 13.47 -4.10
C SER A 276 -29.72 13.65 -4.57
N ILE A 277 -29.55 14.01 -5.83
CA ILE A 277 -28.24 14.20 -6.46
C ILE A 277 -28.07 15.66 -6.87
N ARG A 278 -26.93 16.25 -6.54
CA ARG A 278 -26.42 17.47 -7.16
C ARG A 278 -25.01 17.21 -7.69
N ALA A 279 -24.82 17.23 -9.01
CA ALA A 279 -23.51 17.02 -9.62
C ALA A 279 -23.15 18.16 -10.57
N ARG A 280 -21.97 18.78 -10.40
CA ARG A 280 -21.55 19.96 -11.15
C ARG A 280 -20.11 19.81 -11.63
N THR A 281 -19.87 19.98 -12.93
CA THR A 281 -18.51 19.93 -13.52
C THR A 281 -18.27 21.07 -14.50
N GLY A 282 -17.06 21.63 -14.54
CA GLY A 282 -16.71 22.62 -15.57
C GLY A 282 -16.46 21.94 -16.93
N GLY A 283 -15.42 21.10 -17.01
CA GLY A 283 -14.97 20.48 -18.27
C GLY A 283 -15.39 19.03 -18.52
N GLY A 284 -15.94 18.33 -17.52
CA GLY A 284 -16.13 16.88 -17.59
C GLY A 284 -17.52 16.42 -18.03
N SER A 285 -17.63 15.11 -18.31
CA SER A 285 -18.91 14.42 -18.47
C SER A 285 -19.51 14.06 -17.09
N ILE A 286 -20.84 13.89 -17.04
CA ILE A 286 -21.54 13.34 -15.87
C ILE A 286 -22.21 12.03 -16.29
N GLY A 287 -21.82 10.92 -15.67
CA GLY A 287 -22.45 9.60 -15.84
C GLY A 287 -23.20 9.19 -14.57
N ILE A 288 -24.47 8.80 -14.69
CA ILE A 288 -25.24 8.23 -13.57
C ILE A 288 -25.91 6.93 -14.00
N LEU A 289 -25.62 5.84 -13.30
CA LEU A 289 -26.16 4.52 -13.61
C LEU A 289 -27.63 4.38 -13.22
N ARG A 290 -28.03 4.87 -12.02
CA ARG A 290 -29.42 4.86 -11.56
C ARG A 290 -29.79 6.12 -10.78
N VAL A 291 -30.85 6.78 -11.24
CA VAL A 291 -31.45 7.99 -10.66
C VAL A 291 -32.82 7.63 -10.08
N ILE A 292 -32.91 7.58 -8.75
CA ILE A 292 -34.15 7.35 -8.01
C ILE A 292 -34.73 8.68 -7.49
N GLY A 293 -33.92 9.47 -6.76
CA GLY A 293 -34.35 10.75 -6.19
C GLY A 293 -34.20 11.96 -7.13
N PRO A 294 -34.69 13.15 -6.69
CA PRO A 294 -34.56 14.39 -7.44
C PRO A 294 -33.10 14.72 -7.75
N THR A 295 -32.82 15.05 -9.01
CA THR A 295 -31.46 15.10 -9.55
C THR A 295 -31.21 16.40 -10.32
N ASP A 296 -30.13 17.10 -9.96
CA ASP A 296 -29.72 18.42 -10.46
C ASP A 296 -28.28 18.34 -11.00
N LEU A 297 -28.12 18.40 -12.32
CA LEU A 297 -26.86 18.14 -13.03
C LEU A 297 -26.50 19.31 -13.92
N GLU A 298 -25.26 19.80 -13.81
CA GLU A 298 -24.77 20.88 -14.68
C GLU A 298 -23.34 20.59 -15.17
N THR A 299 -23.09 20.78 -16.46
CA THR A 299 -21.74 20.76 -17.04
C THR A 299 -21.53 21.86 -18.08
N ALA A 300 -20.35 22.47 -18.14
CA ALA A 300 -20.06 23.48 -19.16
C ALA A 300 -19.44 22.91 -20.45
N GLY A 301 -18.87 21.69 -20.42
CA GLY A 301 -18.08 21.16 -21.54
C GLY A 301 -18.22 19.66 -21.82
N GLY A 302 -19.12 18.94 -21.15
CA GLY A 302 -19.26 17.50 -21.33
C GLY A 302 -20.68 17.01 -21.59
N SER A 303 -20.75 15.74 -21.99
CA SER A 303 -22.01 15.01 -22.13
C SER A 303 -22.57 14.58 -20.77
N ILE A 304 -23.90 14.53 -20.66
CA ILE A 304 -24.61 13.93 -19.51
C ILE A 304 -25.23 12.61 -19.95
N CYS A 305 -25.00 11.54 -19.20
CA CYS A 305 -25.44 10.17 -19.53
C CYS A 305 -26.17 9.54 -18.33
N LEU A 306 -27.46 9.25 -18.47
CA LEU A 306 -28.34 8.78 -17.39
C LEU A 306 -28.99 7.44 -17.73
N THR A 307 -28.43 6.33 -17.24
CA THR A 307 -28.73 4.99 -17.75
C THR A 307 -30.04 4.37 -17.23
N LYS A 308 -30.53 4.78 -16.06
CA LYS A 308 -31.83 4.35 -15.51
C LYS A 308 -32.48 5.49 -14.73
N VAL A 309 -33.40 6.21 -15.36
CA VAL A 309 -34.12 7.34 -14.75
C VAL A 309 -35.51 6.93 -14.28
N GLN A 310 -35.78 7.17 -12.99
CA GLN A 310 -37.09 7.01 -12.33
C GLN A 310 -37.56 8.32 -11.69
N GLY A 311 -36.63 9.05 -11.06
CA GLY A 311 -36.87 10.34 -10.42
C GLY A 311 -36.97 11.53 -11.39
N SER A 312 -37.28 12.71 -10.84
CA SER A 312 -37.23 13.98 -11.58
C SER A 312 -35.78 14.41 -11.85
N VAL A 313 -35.50 14.77 -13.10
CA VAL A 313 -34.16 15.19 -13.54
C VAL A 313 -34.19 16.61 -14.07
N ARG A 314 -33.32 17.47 -13.54
CA ARG A 314 -32.84 18.69 -14.18
C ARG A 314 -31.41 18.43 -14.64
N ALA A 315 -31.15 18.53 -15.94
CA ALA A 315 -29.82 18.38 -16.51
C ALA A 315 -29.56 19.51 -17.50
N SER A 316 -28.48 20.27 -17.30
CA SER A 316 -28.02 21.29 -18.24
C SER A 316 -26.59 21.04 -18.71
N THR A 317 -26.35 21.21 -20.01
CA THR A 317 -25.01 21.30 -20.58
C THR A 317 -24.87 22.50 -21.51
N PHE A 318 -23.69 23.14 -21.54
CA PHE A 318 -23.42 24.18 -22.53
C PHE A 318 -22.92 23.56 -23.85
N ASN A 319 -21.85 22.75 -23.80
CA ASN A 319 -21.34 22.00 -24.95
C ASN A 319 -21.38 20.49 -24.67
N GLY A 320 -22.37 19.79 -25.22
CA GLY A 320 -22.44 18.33 -25.12
C GLY A 320 -23.80 17.71 -25.39
N THR A 321 -23.78 16.41 -25.69
CA THR A 321 -24.99 15.59 -25.81
C THR A 321 -25.56 15.25 -24.42
N ILE A 322 -26.88 15.34 -24.26
CA ILE A 322 -27.58 14.73 -23.12
C ILE A 322 -28.22 13.43 -23.62
N THR A 323 -27.91 12.31 -22.97
CA THR A 323 -28.55 11.02 -23.22
C THR A 323 -29.22 10.50 -21.96
N ALA A 324 -30.53 10.27 -22.03
CA ALA A 324 -31.33 9.79 -20.90
C ALA A 324 -32.15 8.56 -21.26
N TRP A 325 -32.02 7.50 -20.46
CA TRP A 325 -32.81 6.27 -20.56
C TRP A 325 -33.78 6.21 -19.37
N PHE A 326 -35.06 6.43 -19.65
CA PHE A 326 -36.14 6.24 -18.69
C PHE A 326 -36.54 4.77 -18.65
N ILE A 327 -36.89 4.25 -17.46
CA ILE A 327 -37.30 2.85 -17.29
C ILE A 327 -38.79 2.72 -16.92
N PRO A 328 -39.46 1.62 -17.32
CA PRO A 328 -40.88 1.43 -17.03
C PRO A 328 -41.10 1.11 -15.55
N ASP A 329 -41.67 2.08 -14.82
CA ASP A 329 -42.14 1.89 -13.45
C ASP A 329 -43.42 2.73 -13.21
N GLY A 330 -44.32 2.70 -14.19
CA GLY A 330 -45.63 3.36 -14.17
C GLY A 330 -45.63 4.86 -14.51
N LYS A 331 -45.03 5.70 -13.66
CA LYS A 331 -45.05 7.17 -13.80
C LYS A 331 -43.72 7.81 -13.40
N LEU A 332 -43.36 8.91 -14.07
CA LEU A 332 -42.31 9.80 -13.60
C LEU A 332 -42.67 10.37 -12.23
N GLN A 333 -41.71 10.45 -11.31
CA GLN A 333 -41.92 10.99 -9.95
C GLN A 333 -41.92 12.54 -9.89
N GLY A 334 -42.00 13.20 -11.03
CA GLY A 334 -42.07 14.65 -11.18
C GLY A 334 -41.61 15.14 -12.56
N PRO A 335 -41.70 16.44 -12.83
CA PRO A 335 -41.30 17.02 -14.10
C PRO A 335 -39.78 16.89 -14.31
N SER A 336 -39.37 16.68 -15.56
CA SER A 336 -37.96 16.60 -15.93
C SER A 336 -37.63 17.64 -17.01
N GLN A 337 -36.45 18.25 -16.91
CA GLN A 337 -35.94 19.26 -17.84
C GLN A 337 -34.53 18.89 -18.27
N LEU A 338 -34.33 18.67 -19.57
CA LEU A 338 -33.04 18.44 -20.19
C LEU A 338 -32.75 19.63 -21.13
N GLU A 339 -31.66 20.35 -20.88
CA GLU A 339 -31.31 21.58 -21.61
C GLU A 339 -29.86 21.53 -22.12
N SER A 340 -29.66 21.72 -23.43
CA SER A 340 -28.32 21.85 -24.02
C SER A 340 -28.21 23.19 -24.75
N THR A 341 -27.11 23.94 -24.59
CA THR A 341 -26.93 25.14 -25.44
C THR A 341 -26.47 24.73 -26.84
N SER A 342 -25.48 23.84 -26.91
CA SER A 342 -24.91 23.28 -28.13
C SER A 342 -24.71 21.77 -27.97
N GLY A 343 -25.58 21.00 -28.61
CA GLY A 343 -25.52 19.54 -28.61
C GLY A 343 -26.88 18.86 -28.71
N ASP A 344 -26.84 17.60 -29.14
CA ASP A 344 -28.01 16.75 -29.30
C ASP A 344 -28.63 16.36 -27.95
N ILE A 345 -29.95 16.18 -27.92
CA ILE A 345 -30.65 15.58 -26.78
C ILE A 345 -31.29 14.28 -27.25
N VAL A 346 -30.84 13.15 -26.71
CA VAL A 346 -31.32 11.81 -27.08
C VAL A 346 -32.02 11.19 -25.88
N VAL A 347 -33.32 10.93 -26.01
CA VAL A 347 -34.11 10.33 -24.95
C VAL A 347 -34.71 8.99 -25.39
N PHE A 348 -34.49 7.98 -24.57
CA PHE A 348 -35.10 6.66 -24.70
C PHE A 348 -36.24 6.52 -23.68
N LEU A 349 -37.45 6.27 -24.19
CA LEU A 349 -38.69 6.21 -23.42
C LEU A 349 -39.28 4.79 -23.44
N PRO A 350 -39.80 4.25 -22.32
CA PRO A 350 -40.58 3.01 -22.34
C PRO A 350 -41.91 3.23 -23.06
N ARG A 351 -42.40 2.22 -23.79
CA ARG A 351 -43.72 2.27 -24.44
C ARG A 351 -44.88 2.44 -23.47
N GLU A 352 -44.71 2.05 -22.22
CA GLU A 352 -45.75 2.07 -21.17
C GLU A 352 -45.78 3.37 -20.35
N LEU A 353 -44.77 4.23 -20.47
CA LEU A 353 -44.62 5.41 -19.61
C LEU A 353 -45.62 6.50 -19.98
N ALA A 354 -46.36 7.03 -19.01
CA ALA A 354 -47.32 8.12 -19.21
C ALA A 354 -46.68 9.48 -18.89
N LEU A 355 -46.52 10.33 -19.91
CA LEU A 355 -45.86 11.64 -19.80
C LEU A 355 -46.28 12.62 -20.91
N THR A 356 -46.01 13.90 -20.70
CA THR A 356 -46.22 14.97 -21.68
C THR A 356 -44.85 15.45 -22.19
N ILE A 357 -44.64 15.45 -23.51
CA ILE A 357 -43.41 15.92 -24.15
C ILE A 357 -43.60 17.37 -24.59
N ASP A 358 -42.66 18.24 -24.20
CA ASP A 358 -42.52 19.59 -24.73
C ASP A 358 -41.06 19.80 -25.16
N ALA A 359 -40.81 19.65 -26.46
CA ALA A 359 -39.48 19.71 -27.04
C ALA A 359 -39.32 21.00 -27.87
N THR A 360 -38.27 21.79 -27.61
CA THR A 360 -38.03 23.09 -28.24
C THR A 360 -36.59 23.21 -28.75
N ILE A 361 -36.42 23.68 -29.99
CA ILE A 361 -35.13 24.06 -30.58
C ILE A 361 -35.18 25.57 -30.89
N GLU A 362 -34.30 26.35 -30.26
CA GLU A 362 -34.30 27.82 -30.39
C GLU A 362 -33.74 28.30 -31.75
N ALA A 363 -32.69 27.66 -32.26
CA ALA A 363 -32.07 27.96 -33.57
C ALA A 363 -32.05 26.72 -34.50
N PRO A 364 -33.22 26.28 -35.01
CA PRO A 364 -33.44 25.02 -35.73
C PRO A 364 -33.03 25.10 -37.22
N HIS A 365 -31.87 25.69 -37.53
CA HIS A 365 -31.46 25.98 -38.91
C HIS A 365 -31.43 24.73 -39.79
N GLU A 366 -30.53 23.79 -39.48
CA GLU A 366 -30.45 22.46 -40.10
C GLU A 366 -30.90 21.34 -39.15
N HIS A 367 -31.17 21.70 -37.89
CA HIS A 367 -31.51 20.77 -36.80
C HIS A 367 -32.97 20.36 -36.79
N ARG A 368 -33.25 19.13 -36.38
CA ARG A 368 -34.60 18.55 -36.38
C ARG A 368 -34.99 17.94 -35.03
N ILE A 369 -36.29 17.86 -34.81
CA ILE A 369 -36.88 16.96 -33.81
C ILE A 369 -37.24 15.67 -34.56
N ASP A 370 -36.49 14.60 -34.33
CA ASP A 370 -36.75 13.26 -34.86
C ASP A 370 -37.36 12.41 -33.73
N ALA A 371 -38.51 11.79 -34.00
CA ALA A 371 -39.20 10.95 -33.05
C ALA A 371 -39.69 9.68 -33.74
N ASP A 372 -39.70 8.57 -33.01
CA ASP A 372 -40.32 7.34 -33.53
C ASP A 372 -41.77 7.60 -33.94
N PRO A 373 -42.26 7.09 -35.11
CA PRO A 373 -43.59 7.39 -35.62
C PRO A 373 -44.77 7.04 -34.70
N ALA A 374 -44.54 6.23 -33.67
CA ALA A 374 -45.52 5.87 -32.64
C ALA A 374 -45.54 6.85 -31.44
N ILE A 375 -44.70 7.89 -31.42
CA ILE A 375 -44.77 9.01 -30.46
C ILE A 375 -45.63 10.13 -31.10
N PRO A 376 -46.83 10.42 -30.58
CA PRO A 376 -47.74 11.38 -31.22
C PRO A 376 -47.33 12.83 -30.92
N LEU A 377 -46.40 13.37 -31.71
CA LEU A 377 -45.94 14.76 -31.64
C LEU A 377 -46.62 15.66 -32.67
N LYS A 378 -47.05 16.84 -32.22
CA LYS A 378 -47.49 17.96 -33.07
C LYS A 378 -46.33 18.94 -33.22
N LEU A 379 -45.78 19.03 -34.42
CA LEU A 379 -44.72 19.98 -34.77
C LEU A 379 -45.32 21.35 -35.10
N SER A 380 -44.71 22.41 -34.58
CA SER A 380 -45.09 23.79 -34.81
C SER A 380 -43.84 24.67 -34.96
N TYR A 381 -43.94 25.70 -35.79
CA TYR A 381 -42.90 26.73 -35.93
C TYR A 381 -43.45 28.04 -35.39
N ALA A 382 -42.71 28.66 -34.46
CA ALA A 382 -43.01 29.99 -33.92
C ALA A 382 -41.96 30.99 -34.38
N GLY A 383 -42.34 32.27 -34.54
CA GLY A 383 -41.43 33.34 -34.95
C GLY A 383 -41.69 33.85 -36.37
N SER A 384 -41.60 35.18 -36.54
CA SER A 384 -42.01 35.88 -37.77
C SER A 384 -40.92 36.00 -38.84
N SER A 385 -39.70 35.51 -38.58
CA SER A 385 -38.57 35.60 -39.50
C SER A 385 -37.65 34.39 -39.38
N SER A 386 -36.92 34.06 -40.46
CA SER A 386 -36.00 32.90 -40.50
C SER A 386 -34.90 32.94 -39.43
N ALA A 387 -34.48 34.14 -39.01
CA ALA A 387 -33.45 34.36 -38.00
C ALA A 387 -33.94 34.20 -36.54
N ASN A 388 -35.25 34.14 -36.30
CA ASN A 388 -35.84 33.96 -34.97
C ASN A 388 -36.97 32.91 -35.00
N ARG A 389 -36.80 31.87 -35.83
CA ARG A 389 -37.76 30.77 -35.97
C ARG A 389 -37.44 29.71 -34.93
N VAL A 390 -38.33 29.47 -33.98
CA VAL A 390 -38.25 28.40 -32.99
C VAL A 390 -39.05 27.19 -33.48
N LEU A 391 -38.50 25.99 -33.35
CA LEU A 391 -39.19 24.73 -33.64
C LEU A 391 -39.66 24.10 -32.32
N ARG A 392 -40.96 23.84 -32.19
CA ARG A 392 -41.54 23.23 -30.99
C ARG A 392 -42.39 22.00 -31.33
N ALA A 393 -42.20 20.92 -30.59
CA ALA A 393 -42.99 19.70 -30.68
C ALA A 393 -43.65 19.40 -29.33
N GLU A 394 -44.99 19.34 -29.33
CA GLU A 394 -45.78 18.97 -28.15
C GLU A 394 -46.47 17.62 -28.40
N GLY A 395 -46.54 16.76 -27.37
CA GLY A 395 -47.27 15.50 -27.47
C GLY A 395 -47.53 14.84 -26.11
N SER A 396 -48.43 13.87 -26.09
CA SER A 396 -48.81 13.13 -24.86
C SER A 396 -48.72 11.63 -25.11
N LEU A 397 -47.90 10.95 -24.31
CA LEU A 397 -47.74 9.50 -24.34
C LEU A 397 -48.64 8.87 -23.27
N ASN A 398 -49.37 7.80 -23.63
CA ASN A 398 -50.25 7.02 -22.74
C ASN A 398 -51.23 7.84 -21.88
N GLY A 399 -51.90 8.82 -22.49
CA GLY A 399 -52.87 9.71 -21.80
C GLY A 399 -52.24 10.94 -21.14
N GLY A 400 -50.92 11.12 -21.26
CA GLY A 400 -50.20 12.25 -20.68
C GLY A 400 -49.85 12.05 -19.21
N GLY A 401 -49.21 13.07 -18.63
CA GLY A 401 -48.71 13.02 -17.26
C GLY A 401 -47.70 14.13 -17.00
N GLU A 402 -46.73 13.85 -16.13
CA GLU A 402 -45.61 14.74 -15.84
C GLU A 402 -44.90 15.21 -17.12
N ILE A 403 -44.40 16.45 -17.09
CA ILE A 403 -43.83 17.10 -18.26
C ILE A 403 -42.34 16.78 -18.37
N LEU A 404 -41.95 16.22 -19.51
CA LEU A 404 -40.58 16.13 -19.99
C LEU A 404 -40.31 17.32 -20.92
N ARG A 405 -39.63 18.34 -20.41
CA ARG A 405 -39.16 19.48 -21.20
C ARG A 405 -37.79 19.19 -21.78
N LEU A 406 -37.68 19.28 -23.10
CA LEU A 406 -36.42 19.13 -23.82
C LEU A 406 -36.14 20.46 -24.52
N LYS A 407 -34.96 21.04 -24.30
CA LYS A 407 -34.61 22.33 -24.90
C LYS A 407 -33.20 22.29 -25.43
N THR A 408 -33.00 22.60 -26.72
CA THR A 408 -31.65 22.82 -27.26
C THR A 408 -31.55 24.15 -28.00
N GLY A 409 -30.40 24.82 -27.87
CA GLY A 409 -30.10 26.01 -28.66
C GLY A 409 -29.81 25.62 -30.10
N THR A 410 -28.73 24.85 -30.29
CA THR A 410 -28.32 24.22 -31.55
C THR A 410 -28.00 22.74 -31.35
N GLY A 411 -28.80 21.86 -31.95
CA GLY A 411 -28.62 20.40 -31.88
C GLY A 411 -29.91 19.66 -32.24
N ASP A 412 -29.83 18.37 -32.58
CA ASP A 412 -31.02 17.56 -32.82
C ASP A 412 -31.66 17.09 -31.51
N ILE A 413 -32.99 17.01 -31.46
CA ILE A 413 -33.70 16.28 -30.40
C ILE A 413 -34.15 14.94 -31.00
N ARG A 414 -33.69 13.83 -30.42
CA ARG A 414 -34.05 12.46 -30.85
C ARG A 414 -34.83 11.73 -29.76
N LEU A 415 -36.04 11.30 -30.08
CA LEU A 415 -36.96 10.60 -29.19
C LEU A 415 -37.20 9.18 -29.70
N ARG A 416 -36.65 8.18 -29.00
CA ARG A 416 -36.77 6.75 -29.36
C ARG A 416 -37.48 5.98 -28.27
N PHE A 417 -38.18 4.90 -28.62
CA PHE A 417 -38.58 3.93 -27.61
C PHE A 417 -37.36 3.11 -27.14
N SER A 418 -37.31 2.75 -25.86
CA SER A 418 -36.27 1.86 -25.31
C SER A 418 -36.19 0.51 -26.03
N ASP A 419 -37.32 0.09 -26.60
CA ASP A 419 -37.52 -1.21 -27.24
C ASP A 419 -37.35 -1.10 -28.78
N ALA A 420 -36.98 0.08 -29.29
CA ALA A 420 -36.77 0.35 -30.71
C ALA A 420 -35.44 -0.26 -31.19
N THR A 421 -35.51 -1.52 -31.61
CA THR A 421 -34.48 -2.31 -32.29
C THR A 421 -33.26 -2.74 -31.46
N PRO A 422 -32.95 -4.05 -31.37
CA PRO A 422 -31.82 -4.55 -30.58
C PRO A 422 -30.39 -4.14 -31.03
N TRP A 423 -30.19 -3.41 -32.13
CA TRP A 423 -28.84 -3.19 -32.68
C TRP A 423 -28.23 -1.83 -32.29
N GLU A 424 -29.00 -0.74 -32.31
CA GLU A 424 -28.52 0.59 -31.87
C GLU A 424 -28.50 0.68 -30.33
N ALA A 425 -29.60 0.28 -29.68
CA ALA A 425 -29.73 0.32 -28.23
C ALA A 425 -28.65 -0.51 -27.53
N SER A 426 -28.47 -1.78 -27.94
CA SER A 426 -27.45 -2.66 -27.35
C SER A 426 -26.03 -2.18 -27.62
N SER A 427 -25.75 -1.58 -28.79
CA SER A 427 -24.39 -1.09 -29.07
C SER A 427 -24.02 0.07 -28.15
N GLY A 428 -24.85 1.12 -28.07
CA GLY A 428 -24.56 2.26 -27.19
C GLY A 428 -24.59 1.90 -25.69
N TYR A 429 -25.63 1.16 -25.28
CA TYR A 429 -25.84 0.76 -23.89
C TYR A 429 -24.78 -0.24 -23.41
N GLU A 430 -24.51 -1.31 -24.16
CA GLU A 430 -23.49 -2.28 -23.75
C GLU A 430 -22.08 -1.75 -23.93
N ILE A 431 -21.78 -0.86 -24.89
CA ILE A 431 -20.46 -0.24 -24.94
C ILE A 431 -20.27 0.70 -23.75
N ALA A 432 -21.22 1.58 -23.42
CA ALA A 432 -21.11 2.45 -22.25
C ALA A 432 -21.03 1.63 -20.95
N ARG A 433 -21.91 0.63 -20.80
CA ARG A 433 -21.94 -0.28 -19.65
C ARG A 433 -20.67 -1.12 -19.55
N ARG A 434 -20.22 -1.78 -20.63
CA ARG A 434 -18.94 -2.52 -20.65
C ARG A 434 -17.75 -1.58 -20.46
N GLN A 435 -17.77 -0.33 -20.92
CA GLN A 435 -16.66 0.59 -20.69
C GLN A 435 -16.59 0.96 -19.21
N ILE A 436 -17.73 1.22 -18.55
CA ILE A 436 -17.80 1.49 -17.11
C ILE A 436 -17.46 0.23 -16.31
N GLU A 437 -18.08 -0.92 -16.60
CA GLU A 437 -17.80 -2.21 -15.94
C GLU A 437 -16.36 -2.70 -16.17
N LYS A 438 -15.78 -2.52 -17.35
CA LYS A 438 -14.39 -2.87 -17.65
C LYS A 438 -13.40 -1.88 -17.05
N ASN A 439 -13.72 -0.59 -16.98
CA ASN A 439 -12.91 0.38 -16.22
C ASN A 439 -12.98 0.08 -14.71
N LEU A 440 -14.15 -0.30 -14.18
CA LEU A 440 -14.32 -0.75 -12.80
C LEU A 440 -13.54 -2.04 -12.54
N TRP A 441 -13.68 -3.06 -13.41
CA TRP A 441 -13.03 -4.36 -13.28
C TRP A 441 -11.51 -4.27 -13.44
N VAL A 442 -11.01 -3.55 -14.45
CA VAL A 442 -9.56 -3.32 -14.61
C VAL A 442 -9.01 -2.51 -13.43
N GLN A 443 -9.74 -1.54 -12.88
CA GLN A 443 -9.27 -0.82 -11.69
C GLN A 443 -9.36 -1.65 -10.41
N GLN A 444 -10.35 -2.53 -10.24
CA GLN A 444 -10.37 -3.51 -9.14
C GLN A 444 -9.25 -4.52 -9.30
N GLU A 445 -9.02 -5.08 -10.49
CA GLU A 445 -7.94 -6.04 -10.75
C GLU A 445 -6.55 -5.39 -10.56
N ILE A 446 -6.38 -4.10 -10.90
CA ILE A 446 -5.16 -3.34 -10.58
C ILE A 446 -5.00 -3.18 -9.06
N ILE A 447 -6.04 -2.75 -8.34
CA ILE A 447 -6.00 -2.57 -6.88
C ILE A 447 -5.74 -3.92 -6.18
N GLU A 448 -6.39 -5.00 -6.61
CA GLU A 448 -6.21 -6.35 -6.07
C GLU A 448 -4.81 -6.87 -6.37
N ARG A 449 -4.34 -6.85 -7.63
CA ARG A 449 -2.97 -7.28 -7.98
C ARG A 449 -1.88 -6.44 -7.34
N GLU A 450 -2.11 -5.15 -7.16
CA GLU A 450 -1.17 -4.25 -6.47
C GLU A 450 -1.19 -4.53 -4.96
N SER A 451 -2.37 -4.77 -4.36
CA SER A 451 -2.48 -5.20 -2.96
C SER A 451 -1.82 -6.55 -2.71
N GLU A 452 -2.04 -7.56 -3.56
CA GLU A 452 -1.37 -8.87 -3.50
C GLU A 452 0.15 -8.75 -3.67
N ARG A 453 0.61 -7.91 -4.61
CA ARG A 453 2.04 -7.65 -4.80
C ARG A 453 2.65 -6.98 -3.58
N LEU A 454 1.99 -5.98 -3.01
CA LEU A 454 2.46 -5.28 -1.81
C LEU A 454 2.43 -6.20 -0.58
N GLN A 455 1.44 -7.10 -0.48
CA GLN A 455 1.32 -8.08 0.59
C GLN A 455 2.42 -9.15 0.48
N LYS A 456 2.66 -9.73 -0.71
CA LYS A 456 3.78 -10.65 -0.98
C LYS A 456 5.14 -9.99 -0.76
N LEU A 457 5.32 -8.72 -1.17
CA LEU A 457 6.53 -7.94 -0.88
C LEU A 457 6.70 -7.69 0.63
N GLN A 458 5.62 -7.44 1.37
CA GLN A 458 5.67 -7.35 2.83
C GLN A 458 6.06 -8.67 3.47
N GLU A 459 5.49 -9.80 3.03
CA GLU A 459 5.85 -11.13 3.53
C GLU A 459 7.30 -11.48 3.21
N GLU A 460 7.78 -11.27 1.98
CA GLU A 460 9.19 -11.46 1.64
C GLU A 460 10.13 -10.56 2.47
N LEU A 461 9.75 -9.31 2.71
CA LEU A 461 10.55 -8.40 3.54
C LEU A 461 10.54 -8.79 5.02
N ILE A 462 9.41 -9.30 5.52
CA ILE A 462 9.29 -9.84 6.88
C ILE A 462 10.14 -11.12 7.00
N GLU A 463 10.06 -12.03 6.04
CA GLU A 463 10.90 -13.23 5.97
C GLU A 463 12.39 -12.88 5.88
N ARG A 464 12.78 -11.96 5.00
CA ARG A 464 14.17 -11.51 4.87
C ARG A 464 14.66 -10.91 6.18
N LYS A 465 13.91 -10.01 6.81
CA LYS A 465 14.24 -9.46 8.14
C LYS A 465 14.29 -10.54 9.22
N GLN A 466 13.39 -11.52 9.22
CA GLN A 466 13.40 -12.65 10.15
C GLN A 466 14.58 -13.60 9.94
N ARG A 467 15.05 -13.77 8.69
CA ARG A 467 16.23 -14.58 8.33
C ARG A 467 17.53 -13.82 8.63
N GLU A 468 17.57 -12.52 8.39
CA GLU A 468 18.67 -11.62 8.79
C GLU A 468 18.77 -11.54 10.31
N HIS A 469 17.67 -11.28 11.02
CA HIS A 469 17.65 -11.23 12.48
C HIS A 469 18.02 -12.59 13.10
N ARG A 470 17.59 -13.73 12.55
CA ARG A 470 18.09 -15.05 12.99
C ARG A 470 19.60 -15.23 12.76
N ARG A 471 20.15 -14.71 11.65
CA ARG A 471 21.60 -14.72 11.38
C ARG A 471 22.37 -13.75 12.28
N GLU A 472 21.83 -12.59 12.60
CA GLU A 472 22.42 -11.61 13.50
C GLU A 472 22.34 -12.05 14.96
N VAL A 473 21.22 -12.62 15.41
CA VAL A 473 21.10 -13.25 16.73
C VAL A 473 22.07 -14.44 16.84
N SER A 474 22.22 -15.27 15.80
CA SER A 474 23.24 -16.32 15.78
C SER A 474 24.66 -15.74 15.89
N ARG A 475 24.97 -14.65 15.17
CA ARG A 475 26.25 -13.94 15.26
C ARG A 475 26.46 -13.28 16.63
N MET A 476 25.42 -12.73 17.26
CA MET A 476 25.47 -12.16 18.61
C MET A 476 25.67 -13.24 19.67
N VAL A 477 25.04 -14.41 19.52
CA VAL A 477 25.23 -15.56 20.42
C VAL A 477 26.63 -16.17 20.24
N ASP A 478 27.20 -16.17 19.02
CA ASP A 478 28.62 -16.48 18.80
C ASP A 478 29.56 -15.38 19.33
N TRP A 479 29.17 -14.10 19.26
CA TRP A 479 29.97 -12.96 19.72
C TRP A 479 30.00 -12.84 21.25
N GLN A 480 28.88 -13.07 21.95
CA GLN A 480 28.85 -13.21 23.41
C GLN A 480 29.71 -14.40 23.87
N ARG A 481 29.64 -15.54 23.18
CA ARG A 481 30.47 -16.72 23.46
C ARG A 481 31.97 -16.46 23.24
N LYS A 482 32.33 -15.54 22.33
CA LYS A 482 33.71 -15.07 22.10
C LYS A 482 34.15 -14.00 23.12
N LEU A 483 33.27 -13.07 23.50
CA LEU A 483 33.58 -12.00 24.46
C LEU A 483 33.78 -12.52 25.89
N SER A 484 33.04 -13.55 26.32
CA SER A 484 33.27 -14.18 27.62
C SER A 484 34.65 -14.84 27.75
N GLY A 485 35.37 -15.06 26.64
CA GLY A 485 36.74 -15.58 26.63
C GLY A 485 37.84 -14.52 26.64
N PHE A 486 37.54 -13.25 26.37
CA PHE A 486 38.58 -12.24 26.08
C PHE A 486 39.14 -11.50 27.30
N PHE A 487 38.52 -11.65 28.49
CA PHE A 487 38.85 -10.86 29.69
C PHE A 487 39.59 -11.63 30.82
N SER A 488 40.08 -12.85 30.60
CA SER A 488 40.73 -13.66 31.66
C SER A 488 42.13 -14.20 31.34
N GLY A 489 42.68 -14.00 30.15
CA GLY A 489 44.05 -14.44 29.81
C GLY A 489 44.26 -15.96 29.77
N ARG A 490 43.17 -16.74 29.62
CA ARG A 490 43.16 -18.21 29.57
C ARG A 490 42.79 -18.68 28.16
N ILE A 491 43.45 -19.72 27.67
CA ILE A 491 43.18 -20.27 26.34
C ILE A 491 42.10 -21.36 26.47
N ARG A 492 41.03 -21.29 25.67
CA ARG A 492 39.98 -22.33 25.67
C ARG A 492 40.34 -23.40 24.65
N VAL A 493 40.63 -24.62 25.11
CA VAL A 493 41.08 -25.75 24.26
C VAL A 493 40.02 -26.84 24.26
N ASP A 494 39.74 -27.42 23.10
CA ASP A 494 38.77 -28.50 22.98
C ASP A 494 39.22 -29.75 23.73
N TYR A 495 38.25 -30.49 24.28
CA TYR A 495 38.55 -31.67 25.10
C TYR A 495 39.18 -32.80 24.28
N ALA A 496 38.86 -32.93 22.99
CA ALA A 496 39.50 -33.94 22.14
C ALA A 496 41.01 -33.69 21.99
N GLU A 497 41.44 -32.42 21.92
CA GLU A 497 42.84 -32.03 21.89
C GLU A 497 43.48 -32.18 23.28
N GLN A 498 42.84 -31.66 24.32
CA GLN A 498 43.38 -31.71 25.68
C GLN A 498 43.47 -33.14 26.24
N LYS A 499 42.60 -34.06 25.80
CA LYS A 499 42.64 -35.49 26.16
C LYS A 499 43.88 -36.20 25.59
N GLN A 500 44.43 -35.76 24.46
CA GLN A 500 45.71 -36.29 23.94
C GLN A 500 46.90 -35.91 24.82
N ARG A 501 46.74 -34.88 25.66
CA ARG A 501 47.73 -34.40 26.63
C ARG A 501 47.50 -34.94 28.05
N LEU A 502 46.56 -35.85 28.26
CA LEU A 502 46.26 -36.43 29.57
C LEU A 502 47.39 -37.38 30.01
N VAL A 503 48.06 -37.05 31.11
CA VAL A 503 49.18 -37.82 31.69
C VAL A 503 48.67 -38.84 32.71
N SER A 504 47.67 -38.46 33.51
CA SER A 504 47.03 -39.33 34.49
C SER A 504 45.58 -38.94 34.72
N SER A 505 44.70 -39.94 34.79
CA SER A 505 43.28 -39.79 35.13
C SER A 505 42.86 -40.83 36.16
N LEU A 506 42.26 -40.37 37.25
CA LEU A 506 41.52 -41.22 38.18
C LEU A 506 40.08 -41.44 37.67
N GLN A 507 39.59 -42.68 37.64
CA GLN A 507 38.17 -42.94 37.41
C GLN A 507 37.35 -42.56 38.65
N PRO A 508 36.18 -41.92 38.49
CA PRO A 508 35.36 -41.54 39.64
C PRO A 508 34.77 -42.75 40.35
N ALA A 509 34.85 -42.75 41.68
CA ALA A 509 34.15 -43.72 42.50
C ALA A 509 32.64 -43.52 42.35
N TYR A 510 31.92 -44.55 41.90
CA TYR A 510 30.47 -44.48 41.73
C TYR A 510 29.77 -44.38 43.09
N PRO A 511 29.01 -43.30 43.39
CA PRO A 511 28.39 -43.11 44.70
C PRO A 511 27.37 -44.21 45.01
N SER A 512 27.42 -44.78 46.22
CA SER A 512 26.54 -45.88 46.64
C SER A 512 25.06 -45.52 46.54
N LEU A 513 24.68 -44.29 46.91
CA LEU A 513 23.31 -43.80 46.80
C LEU A 513 22.85 -43.67 45.33
N ALA A 514 23.72 -43.21 44.43
CA ALA A 514 23.42 -43.15 42.99
C ALA A 514 23.28 -44.55 42.38
N ARG A 515 24.09 -45.52 42.84
CA ARG A 515 23.99 -46.93 42.43
C ARG A 515 22.68 -47.58 42.88
N LEU A 516 22.26 -47.37 44.13
CA LEU A 516 20.97 -47.85 44.64
C LEU A 516 19.79 -47.28 43.85
N GLN A 517 19.88 -46.01 43.43
CA GLN A 517 18.84 -45.32 42.67
C GLN A 517 18.93 -45.50 41.15
N HIS A 518 19.88 -46.29 40.65
CA HIS A 518 20.11 -46.55 39.22
C HIS A 518 20.36 -45.27 38.38
N ILE A 519 21.07 -44.29 38.95
CA ILE A 519 21.26 -42.96 38.36
C ILE A 519 22.55 -42.90 37.53
N GLU A 520 22.39 -42.97 36.22
CA GLU A 520 23.47 -42.88 35.24
C GLU A 520 23.54 -41.51 34.53
N GLY A 521 24.61 -41.28 33.78
CA GLY A 521 24.70 -40.19 32.81
C GLY A 521 26.04 -39.44 32.83
N PRO A 522 26.22 -38.49 31.89
CA PRO A 522 27.40 -37.64 31.84
C PRO A 522 27.30 -36.50 32.87
N VAL A 523 28.39 -36.29 33.61
CA VAL A 523 28.65 -35.04 34.34
C VAL A 523 29.63 -34.21 33.52
N ARG A 524 29.20 -33.01 33.11
CA ARG A 524 29.97 -32.04 32.35
C ARG A 524 30.60 -31.02 33.28
N LEU A 525 31.92 -30.90 33.21
CA LEU A 525 32.74 -30.06 34.07
C LEU A 525 33.53 -29.05 33.23
N GLU A 526 33.51 -27.78 33.58
CA GLU A 526 34.51 -26.80 33.13
C GLU A 526 35.74 -26.95 34.03
N VAL A 527 36.91 -27.14 33.41
CA VAL A 527 38.16 -27.48 34.11
C VAL A 527 39.24 -26.50 33.70
N GLU A 528 39.86 -25.87 34.68
CA GLU A 528 41.03 -25.02 34.51
C GLU A 528 42.31 -25.79 34.82
N ILE A 529 43.26 -25.71 33.91
CA ILE A 529 44.54 -26.43 33.92
C ILE A 529 45.66 -25.40 33.97
N SER A 530 46.57 -25.55 34.95
CA SER A 530 47.69 -24.66 35.21
C SER A 530 48.73 -24.68 34.09
N ARG A 531 49.68 -23.73 34.16
CA ARG A 531 50.89 -23.72 33.33
C ARG A 531 51.79 -24.96 33.53
N GLU A 532 51.58 -25.70 34.61
CA GLU A 532 52.30 -26.93 34.96
C GLU A 532 51.49 -28.20 34.62
N GLY A 533 50.27 -28.06 34.10
CA GLY A 533 49.41 -29.17 33.71
C GLY A 533 48.57 -29.80 34.84
N GLY A 534 48.60 -29.23 36.04
CA GLY A 534 47.70 -29.60 37.14
C GLY A 534 46.33 -28.94 37.02
N VAL A 535 45.28 -29.53 37.59
CA VAL A 535 43.94 -28.92 37.63
C VAL A 535 43.84 -27.91 38.77
N GLU A 536 43.62 -26.63 38.45
CA GLU A 536 43.49 -25.52 39.41
C GLU A 536 42.05 -25.30 39.89
N SER A 537 41.09 -25.40 38.98
CA SER A 537 39.67 -25.26 39.33
C SER A 537 38.79 -26.21 38.51
N VAL A 538 37.70 -26.67 39.13
CA VAL A 538 36.68 -27.50 38.50
C VAL A 538 35.32 -26.89 38.83
N LYS A 539 34.46 -26.73 37.83
CA LYS A 539 33.13 -26.17 37.97
C LYS A 539 32.12 -27.07 37.24
N VAL A 540 31.11 -27.55 37.96
CA VAL A 540 30.04 -28.34 37.37
C VAL A 540 29.19 -27.45 36.45
N LEU A 541 29.03 -27.86 35.19
CA LEU A 541 28.15 -27.21 34.22
C LEU A 541 26.78 -27.90 34.13
N SER A 542 26.77 -29.24 34.13
CA SER A 542 25.54 -30.05 34.13
C SER A 542 25.83 -31.48 34.57
N GLY A 543 24.86 -32.15 35.19
CA GLY A 543 24.97 -33.54 35.63
C GLY A 543 24.06 -33.80 36.82
N HIS A 544 23.83 -35.06 37.17
CA HIS A 544 22.97 -35.36 38.32
C HIS A 544 23.64 -34.95 39.64
N PRO A 545 22.95 -34.29 40.59
CA PRO A 545 23.56 -33.80 41.85
C PRO A 545 24.26 -34.87 42.68
N LEU A 546 23.79 -36.12 42.62
CA LEU A 546 24.43 -37.25 43.31
C LEU A 546 25.74 -37.73 42.64
N LEU A 547 25.94 -37.47 41.35
CA LEU A 547 27.15 -37.88 40.61
C LEU A 547 28.21 -36.78 40.57
N ALA A 548 27.78 -35.52 40.58
CA ALA A 548 28.66 -34.37 40.38
C ALA A 548 29.84 -34.27 41.37
N PRO A 549 29.67 -34.48 42.70
CA PRO A 549 30.80 -34.43 43.65
C PRO A 549 31.87 -35.50 43.39
N ALA A 550 31.47 -36.70 42.95
CA ALA A 550 32.40 -37.78 42.62
C ALA A 550 33.16 -37.52 41.32
N ALA A 551 32.49 -36.93 40.32
CA ALA A 551 33.12 -36.49 39.07
C ALA A 551 34.17 -35.41 39.34
N GLU A 552 33.82 -34.41 40.16
CA GLU A 552 34.70 -33.31 40.54
C GLU A 552 35.91 -33.81 41.34
N ALA A 553 35.71 -34.66 42.35
CA ALA A 553 36.78 -35.21 43.17
C ALA A 553 37.80 -36.00 42.35
N ALA A 554 37.33 -36.75 41.34
CA ALA A 554 38.20 -37.49 40.42
C ALA A 554 38.99 -36.57 39.50
N VAL A 555 38.32 -35.61 38.85
CA VAL A 555 38.94 -34.71 37.86
C VAL A 555 39.92 -33.72 38.50
N ARG A 556 39.72 -33.31 39.75
CA ARG A 556 40.72 -32.52 40.51
C ARG A 556 42.07 -33.24 40.68
N GLN A 557 42.12 -34.57 40.53
CA GLN A 557 43.35 -35.36 40.63
C GLN A 557 43.98 -35.69 39.26
N TRP A 558 43.37 -35.25 38.16
CA TRP A 558 43.93 -35.48 36.82
C TRP A 558 45.14 -34.57 36.57
N ARG A 559 46.09 -35.07 35.77
CA ARG A 559 47.24 -34.30 35.30
C ARG A 559 47.34 -34.36 33.78
N PHE A 560 47.71 -33.24 33.19
CA PHE A 560 47.90 -33.03 31.77
C PHE A 560 49.34 -32.58 31.48
N LEU A 561 49.78 -32.66 30.23
CA LEU A 561 50.98 -31.97 29.77
C LEU A 561 50.69 -30.47 29.65
N PRO A 562 51.62 -29.58 30.06
CA PRO A 562 51.51 -28.14 29.87
C PRO A 562 51.11 -27.74 28.45
N TYR A 563 50.19 -26.78 28.33
CA TYR A 563 49.82 -26.24 27.04
C TYR A 563 50.78 -25.11 26.65
N ALA A 564 51.79 -25.44 25.85
CA ALA A 564 52.73 -24.47 25.31
C ALA A 564 52.22 -23.86 23.99
N LEU A 565 52.28 -22.53 23.89
CA LEU A 565 52.05 -21.77 22.67
C LEU A 565 53.29 -20.88 22.45
N ASP A 566 53.92 -20.98 21.27
CA ASP A 566 55.23 -20.38 20.96
C ASP A 566 56.31 -20.66 22.02
N GLY A 567 56.32 -21.89 22.56
CA GLY A 567 57.27 -22.35 23.58
C GLY A 567 57.00 -21.84 25.00
N LYS A 568 55.94 -21.05 25.23
CA LYS A 568 55.57 -20.52 26.56
C LYS A 568 54.34 -21.25 27.12
N PRO A 569 54.33 -21.67 28.40
CA PRO A 569 53.19 -22.38 28.98
C PRO A 569 52.05 -21.41 29.35
N PHE A 570 50.83 -21.75 28.96
CA PHE A 570 49.60 -20.98 29.23
C PHE A 570 48.60 -21.80 30.07
N PRO A 571 47.80 -21.14 30.94
CA PRO A 571 46.67 -21.78 31.58
C PRO A 571 45.54 -22.03 30.57
N VAL A 572 44.91 -23.19 30.66
CA VAL A 572 43.90 -23.67 29.72
C VAL A 572 42.56 -23.92 30.43
N VAL A 573 41.47 -23.57 29.76
CA VAL A 573 40.11 -23.97 30.17
C VAL A 573 39.56 -24.97 29.15
N THR A 574 39.11 -26.13 29.61
CA THR A 574 38.47 -27.17 28.78
C THR A 574 37.16 -27.65 29.41
N ILE A 575 36.37 -28.42 28.66
CA ILE A 575 35.09 -28.99 29.15
C ILE A 575 35.16 -30.52 29.10
N ILE A 576 35.16 -31.17 30.26
CA ILE A 576 35.29 -32.62 30.40
C ILE A 576 33.92 -33.24 30.65
N ASP A 577 33.54 -34.24 29.84
CA ASP A 577 32.37 -35.09 30.08
C ASP A 577 32.79 -36.40 30.77
N VAL A 578 32.40 -36.56 32.03
CA VAL A 578 32.66 -37.75 32.85
C VAL A 578 31.41 -38.63 32.86
N ALA A 579 31.46 -39.77 32.18
CA ALA A 579 30.32 -40.68 32.06
C ALA A 579 30.25 -41.68 33.22
N PHE A 580 29.11 -41.73 33.93
CA PHE A 580 28.77 -42.79 34.87
C PHE A 580 27.84 -43.80 34.19
N ARG A 581 28.22 -45.08 34.26
CA ARG A 581 27.42 -46.24 33.82
C ARG A 581 27.55 -47.34 34.86
N LEU A 582 26.48 -48.07 35.08
CA LEU A 582 26.47 -49.33 35.81
C LEU A 582 26.90 -50.42 34.83
N ASN A 583 27.72 -51.35 35.34
CA ASN A 583 28.14 -52.56 34.62
C ASN A 583 27.30 -53.74 35.09
#